data_AF-A0A953RNA4-F1
#
_entry.id   AF-A0A953RNA4-F1
#
_cell.length_a   1.000
_cell.length_b   1.000
_cell.length_c   1.000
_cell.angle_alpha   90.00
_cell.angle_beta   90.00
_cell.angle_gamma   90.00
#
_symmetry.space_group_name_H-M   'P 1'
#
loop_
_entity.id
_entity.type
_entity.pdbx_description
1 polymer ?
#
loop_
_entity_poly.entity_id
_entity_poly.type
_entity_poly.pdbx_seq_one_letter_code
_entity_poly.pdbx_strand_id
1 'polypeptide(L)'
;MKKLISLCVVSLLIGMTATTLSGTPDRGRNETTQNRFVGAWRLAWLEEEGADGKIYRADCIGLLVYTRDGHMSVQVMYRNPQANSKVATNAAPVQYAQGGYEASFGTYEIDERAHHFTFHVEGALVRTLIGKDLTRVFEFSGKQLIVKASSPDEHWRVAWEHY
;
A
#
# COMPACT_ATOMS: atom_id res chain seq x y z
N MET A 1 47.16 58.05 29.48
CA MET A 1 46.64 59.44 29.53
C MET A 1 45.29 59.50 28.86
N LYS A 2 44.27 59.96 29.61
CA LYS A 2 43.02 60.63 29.22
C LYS A 2 42.04 59.94 28.23
N LYS A 3 40.83 59.68 28.77
CA LYS A 3 39.54 59.40 28.10
C LYS A 3 39.20 60.50 27.08
N LEU A 4 38.37 60.21 26.05
CA LEU A 4 36.97 60.69 25.89
C LEU A 4 36.44 60.66 24.42
N ILE A 5 35.14 60.33 24.31
CA ILE A 5 34.07 60.70 23.33
C ILE A 5 33.81 59.86 22.05
N SER A 6 32.55 59.40 22.03
CA SER A 6 31.68 58.81 21.01
C SER A 6 31.26 59.77 19.87
N LEU A 7 30.93 59.24 18.67
CA LEU A 7 29.85 59.67 17.74
C LEU A 7 29.91 58.75 16.49
N CYS A 8 28.99 57.79 16.30
CA CYS A 8 27.69 57.88 15.62
C CYS A 8 27.72 57.87 14.07
N VAL A 9 26.94 56.90 13.51
CA VAL A 9 26.30 56.83 12.16
C VAL A 9 27.26 56.62 10.96
N VAL A 10 27.01 55.81 9.91
CA VAL A 10 25.77 55.34 9.27
C VAL A 10 25.99 53.97 8.61
N SER A 11 25.03 53.08 8.84
CA SER A 11 24.83 51.79 8.17
C SER A 11 24.29 51.97 6.75
N LEU A 12 24.79 51.21 5.77
CA LEU A 12 24.01 50.85 4.59
C LEU A 12 24.39 49.44 4.13
N LEU A 13 23.74 48.43 4.72
CA LEU A 13 23.72 47.07 4.20
C LEU A 13 22.33 46.83 3.63
N ILE A 14 22.28 46.76 2.31
CA ILE A 14 21.09 46.43 1.53
C ILE A 14 20.73 44.98 1.83
N GLY A 15 19.69 44.76 2.63
CA GLY A 15 19.12 43.46 2.86
C GLY A 15 18.37 42.99 1.62
N MET A 16 18.98 42.11 0.81
CA MET A 16 18.25 41.26 -0.12
C MET A 16 17.58 40.14 0.67
N THR A 17 16.33 40.33 1.07
CA THR A 17 15.50 39.22 1.54
C THR A 17 15.07 38.41 0.32
N ALA A 18 15.76 37.29 0.08
CA ALA A 18 15.27 36.25 -0.80
C ALA A 18 14.07 35.57 -0.13
N THR A 19 12.87 35.88 -0.58
CA THR A 19 11.64 35.23 -0.15
C THR A 19 11.66 33.79 -0.65
N THR A 20 12.06 32.84 0.20
CA THR A 20 11.94 31.42 -0.12
C THR A 20 10.46 31.05 -0.05
N LEU A 21 9.86 30.84 -1.22
CA LEU A 21 8.52 30.28 -1.35
C LEU A 21 8.59 28.81 -0.88
N SER A 22 8.36 28.60 0.42
CA SER A 22 8.21 27.26 0.98
C SER A 22 6.84 26.73 0.55
N GLY A 23 6.80 26.06 -0.60
CA GLY A 23 5.66 25.25 -0.99
C GLY A 23 5.45 24.17 0.06
N THR A 24 4.43 24.33 0.89
CA THR A 24 3.99 23.26 1.79
C THR A 24 3.51 22.11 0.92
N PRO A 25 3.99 20.87 1.09
CA PRO A 25 3.46 19.75 0.35
C PRO A 25 1.98 19.58 0.69
N ASP A 26 1.18 19.29 -0.33
CA ASP A 26 -0.27 19.10 -0.34
C ASP A 26 -0.71 17.99 0.64
N ARG A 27 -0.66 18.27 1.94
CA ARG A 27 -0.97 17.32 3.02
C ARG A 27 -2.47 17.15 3.22
N GLY A 28 -3.29 18.06 2.69
CA GLY A 28 -4.73 18.10 2.89
C GLY A 28 -5.55 17.18 1.97
N ARG A 29 -5.02 16.74 0.82
CA ARG A 29 -5.73 15.81 -0.09
C ARG A 29 -5.56 14.34 0.28
N ASN A 30 -4.34 13.95 0.70
CA ASN A 30 -4.00 12.57 1.04
C ASN A 30 -4.78 12.01 2.24
N GLU A 31 -5.29 12.88 3.13
CA GLU A 31 -6.07 12.43 4.28
C GLU A 31 -7.40 11.75 3.88
N THR A 32 -7.96 12.02 2.70
CA THR A 32 -9.30 11.48 2.37
C THR A 32 -9.28 10.03 1.89
N THR A 33 -8.39 9.64 0.99
CA THR A 33 -8.34 8.24 0.53
C THR A 33 -7.58 7.38 1.52
N GLN A 34 -6.49 7.87 2.12
CA GLN A 34 -5.76 7.12 3.13
C GLN A 34 -6.66 6.73 4.31
N ASN A 35 -7.50 7.66 4.80
CA ASN A 35 -8.46 7.35 5.88
C ASN A 35 -9.50 6.30 5.47
N ARG A 36 -9.79 6.11 4.17
CA ARG A 36 -10.71 5.07 3.71
C ARG A 36 -10.10 3.68 3.66
N PHE A 37 -8.76 3.56 3.64
CA PHE A 37 -8.07 2.28 3.76
C PHE A 37 -7.94 1.84 5.21
N VAL A 38 -7.70 2.78 6.13
CA VAL A 38 -7.45 2.51 7.55
C VAL A 38 -8.59 1.71 8.16
N GLY A 39 -8.26 0.55 8.73
CA GLY A 39 -9.23 -0.34 9.34
C GLY A 39 -8.84 -1.81 9.19
N ALA A 40 -9.69 -2.67 9.76
CA ALA A 40 -9.65 -4.09 9.52
C ALA A 40 -10.67 -4.45 8.44
N TRP A 41 -10.29 -5.36 7.56
CA TRP A 41 -11.09 -5.81 6.46
C TRP A 41 -11.14 -7.34 6.41
N ARG A 42 -12.33 -7.89 6.22
CA ARG A 42 -12.53 -9.32 6.00
C ARG A 42 -12.55 -9.62 4.51
N LEU A 43 -11.98 -10.76 4.12
CA LEU A 43 -12.08 -11.24 2.74
C LEU A 43 -13.55 -11.55 2.42
N ALA A 44 -14.12 -10.84 1.45
CA ALA A 44 -15.47 -11.10 0.96
C ALA A 44 -15.44 -12.19 -0.12
N TRP A 45 -14.46 -12.07 -1.03
CA TRP A 45 -14.24 -13.05 -2.07
C TRP A 45 -12.85 -12.91 -2.69
N LEU A 46 -12.34 -13.99 -3.27
CA LEU A 46 -11.10 -14.04 -4.07
C LEU A 46 -11.39 -14.79 -5.38
N GLU A 47 -10.94 -14.20 -6.49
CA GLU A 47 -10.98 -14.76 -7.84
C GLU A 47 -9.54 -14.96 -8.33
N GLU A 48 -9.27 -16.14 -8.89
CA GLU A 48 -7.95 -16.54 -9.39
C GLU A 48 -8.11 -17.34 -10.69
N GLU A 49 -7.10 -17.25 -11.56
CA GLU A 49 -7.05 -18.03 -12.79
C GLU A 49 -6.47 -19.43 -12.56
N GLY A 50 -7.26 -20.44 -12.94
CA GLY A 50 -6.89 -21.85 -12.91
C GLY A 50 -6.04 -22.29 -14.10
N ALA A 51 -5.55 -23.54 -14.04
CA ALA A 51 -4.67 -24.10 -15.07
C ALA A 51 -5.30 -24.19 -16.46
N ASP A 52 -6.63 -24.13 -16.54
CA ASP A 52 -7.38 -24.12 -17.79
C ASP A 52 -7.68 -22.70 -18.32
N GLY A 53 -7.07 -21.67 -17.73
CA GLY A 53 -7.21 -20.27 -18.12
C GLY A 53 -8.56 -19.65 -17.72
N LYS A 54 -9.34 -20.32 -16.87
CA LYS A 54 -10.62 -19.82 -16.38
C LYS A 54 -10.48 -19.20 -14.99
N ILE A 55 -11.35 -18.24 -14.70
CA ILE A 55 -11.45 -17.60 -13.40
C ILE A 55 -12.36 -18.41 -12.48
N TYR A 56 -11.88 -18.67 -11.26
CA TYR A 56 -12.59 -19.39 -10.22
C TYR A 56 -12.66 -18.60 -8.93
N ARG A 57 -13.70 -18.85 -8.14
CA ARG A 57 -13.84 -18.38 -6.77
C ARG A 57 -13.08 -19.31 -5.83
N ALA A 58 -12.08 -18.78 -5.12
CA ALA A 58 -11.34 -19.54 -4.12
C ALA A 58 -12.17 -19.72 -2.84
N ASP A 59 -12.11 -20.92 -2.25
CA ASP A 59 -12.65 -21.15 -0.90
C ASP A 59 -11.59 -20.78 0.14
N CYS A 60 -11.63 -19.52 0.57
CA CYS A 60 -10.69 -18.95 1.51
C CYS A 60 -11.35 -17.96 2.48
N ILE A 61 -10.62 -17.64 3.55
CA ILE A 61 -10.89 -16.52 4.45
C ILE A 61 -9.66 -15.67 4.56
N GLY A 62 -9.81 -14.41 4.95
CA GLY A 62 -8.67 -13.53 5.11
C GLY A 62 -8.96 -12.32 5.97
N LEU A 63 -7.87 -11.72 6.43
CA LEU A 63 -7.83 -10.46 7.16
C LEU A 63 -6.80 -9.56 6.48
N LEU A 64 -7.24 -8.36 6.12
CA LEU A 64 -6.38 -7.28 5.65
C LEU A 64 -6.51 -6.13 6.65
N VAL A 65 -5.39 -5.61 7.13
CA VAL A 65 -5.37 -4.47 8.06
C VAL A 65 -4.51 -3.38 7.46
N TYR A 66 -5.04 -2.16 7.45
CA TYR A 66 -4.28 -0.95 7.21
C TYR A 66 -4.33 -0.08 8.47
N THR A 67 -3.18 0.39 8.92
CA THR A 67 -3.07 1.28 10.07
C THR A 67 -2.87 2.72 9.61
N ARG A 68 -3.20 3.67 10.50
CA ARG A 68 -3.05 5.11 10.23
C ARG A 68 -1.58 5.55 10.18
N ASP A 69 -0.67 4.81 10.80
CA ASP A 69 0.76 5.07 10.80
C ASP A 69 1.50 4.45 9.59
N GLY A 70 0.76 3.95 8.59
CA GLY A 70 1.34 3.54 7.30
C GLY A 70 1.73 2.07 7.20
N HIS A 71 1.28 1.21 8.12
CA HIS A 71 1.55 -0.23 8.07
C HIS A 71 0.36 -0.99 7.51
N MET A 72 0.65 -2.12 6.85
CA MET A 72 -0.36 -3.07 6.44
C MET A 72 0.07 -4.51 6.72
N SER A 73 -0.93 -5.36 6.93
CA SER A 73 -0.72 -6.81 6.99
C SER A 73 -1.87 -7.51 6.27
N VAL A 74 -1.53 -8.56 5.54
CA VAL A 74 -2.48 -9.41 4.82
C VAL A 74 -2.28 -10.85 5.22
N GLN A 75 -3.39 -11.52 5.46
CA GLN A 75 -3.45 -12.95 5.69
C GLN A 75 -4.60 -13.55 4.89
N VAL A 76 -4.33 -14.61 4.13
CA VAL A 76 -5.35 -15.37 3.42
C VAL A 76 -5.10 -16.85 3.69
N MET A 77 -6.12 -17.55 4.18
CA MET A 77 -6.10 -18.99 4.42
C MET A 77 -7.08 -19.67 3.48
N TYR A 78 -6.55 -20.55 2.64
CA TYR A 78 -7.34 -21.46 1.84
C TYR A 78 -7.88 -22.57 2.75
N ARG A 79 -9.21 -22.75 2.80
CA ARG A 79 -9.82 -23.76 3.69
C ARG A 79 -9.43 -25.18 3.31
N ASN A 80 -9.29 -25.42 2.01
CA ASN A 80 -8.78 -26.67 1.45
C ASN A 80 -7.60 -26.39 0.52
N PRO A 81 -6.35 -26.43 1.02
CA PRO A 81 -5.16 -26.15 0.22
C PRO A 81 -5.03 -27.03 -1.01
N GLN A 82 -5.43 -28.30 -0.93
CA GLN A 82 -5.29 -29.27 -2.03
C GLN A 82 -6.31 -29.04 -3.15
N ALA A 83 -7.55 -28.70 -2.80
CA ALA A 83 -8.56 -28.33 -3.79
C ALA A 83 -8.21 -27.00 -4.47
N ASN A 84 -7.72 -26.05 -3.69
CA ASN A 84 -7.33 -24.74 -4.20
C ASN A 84 -6.01 -24.77 -4.97
N SER A 85 -5.12 -25.76 -4.79
CA SER A 85 -3.94 -25.96 -5.65
C SER A 85 -4.29 -26.30 -7.11
N LYS A 86 -5.54 -26.68 -7.39
CA LYS A 86 -6.04 -26.88 -8.77
C LYS A 86 -6.53 -25.57 -9.40
N VAL A 87 -6.82 -24.57 -8.58
CA VAL A 87 -7.35 -23.24 -8.95
C VAL A 87 -6.23 -22.19 -8.92
N ALA A 88 -5.40 -22.18 -7.89
CA ALA A 88 -4.19 -21.38 -7.82
C ALA A 88 -3.08 -22.14 -8.56
N THR A 89 -2.85 -21.78 -9.81
CA THR A 89 -1.71 -22.34 -10.54
C THR A 89 -0.41 -21.84 -9.89
N ASN A 90 0.56 -22.74 -9.70
CA ASN A 90 1.96 -22.37 -9.49
C ASN A 90 2.58 -21.65 -10.72
N ALA A 91 1.76 -21.22 -11.69
CA ALA A 91 2.18 -20.58 -12.93
C ALA A 91 2.06 -19.05 -12.87
N ALA A 92 1.39 -18.48 -11.85
CA ALA A 92 1.44 -17.05 -11.62
C ALA A 92 2.91 -16.63 -11.42
N PRO A 93 3.37 -15.53 -12.05
CA PRO A 93 4.78 -15.10 -11.98
C PRO A 93 5.20 -14.74 -10.55
N VAL A 94 4.23 -14.48 -9.66
CA VAL A 94 4.44 -14.20 -8.25
C VAL A 94 3.61 -15.17 -7.41
N GLN A 95 4.28 -15.89 -6.51
CA GLN A 95 3.64 -16.78 -5.55
C GLN A 95 3.42 -16.04 -4.22
N TYR A 96 2.16 -15.92 -3.80
CA TYR A 96 1.78 -15.22 -2.56
C TYR A 96 1.56 -16.16 -1.37
N ALA A 97 1.21 -17.42 -1.64
CA ALA A 97 0.89 -18.41 -0.62
C ALA A 97 1.89 -19.58 -0.58
N GLN A 98 2.12 -20.12 0.61
CA GLN A 98 2.85 -21.37 0.82
C GLN A 98 1.99 -22.30 1.69
N GLY A 99 1.76 -23.53 1.22
CA GLY A 99 0.95 -24.51 1.95
C GLY A 99 -0.52 -24.10 2.14
N GLY A 100 -1.06 -23.23 1.27
CA GLY A 100 -2.43 -22.72 1.40
C GLY A 100 -2.59 -21.57 2.40
N TYR A 101 -1.51 -20.90 2.76
CA TYR A 101 -1.56 -19.69 3.58
C TYR A 101 -0.72 -18.58 2.92
N GLU A 102 -1.30 -17.38 2.82
CA GLU A 102 -0.58 -16.13 2.57
C GLU A 102 -0.44 -15.41 3.90
N ALA A 103 0.76 -14.93 4.19
CA ALA A 103 1.00 -14.01 5.29
C ALA A 103 2.12 -13.06 4.90
N SER A 104 1.84 -11.77 4.92
CA SER A 104 2.87 -10.74 4.78
C SER A 104 2.49 -9.46 5.50
N PHE A 105 3.50 -8.68 5.89
CA PHE A 105 3.35 -7.37 6.52
C PHE A 105 4.46 -6.43 6.08
N GLY A 106 4.23 -5.14 6.30
CA GLY A 106 5.16 -4.06 5.98
C GLY A 106 4.44 -2.73 5.90
N THR A 107 4.91 -1.84 5.03
CA THR A 107 4.37 -0.48 4.87
C THR A 107 3.64 -0.30 3.55
N TYR A 108 2.79 0.71 3.45
CA TYR A 108 2.06 1.01 2.23
C TYR A 108 2.02 2.49 1.88
N GLU A 109 2.01 2.76 0.58
CA GLU A 109 1.84 4.10 0.01
C GLU A 109 0.69 4.10 -1.00
N ILE A 110 -0.12 5.15 -1.02
CA ILE A 110 -1.27 5.29 -1.93
C ILE A 110 -0.98 6.38 -2.95
N ASP A 111 -1.08 6.04 -4.24
CA ASP A 111 -1.23 6.99 -5.34
C ASP A 111 -2.71 7.08 -5.71
N GLU A 112 -3.38 8.10 -5.16
CA GLU A 112 -4.81 8.33 -5.40
C GLU A 112 -5.12 8.62 -6.86
N ARG A 113 -4.21 9.25 -7.60
CA ARG A 113 -4.45 9.67 -9.00
C ARG A 113 -4.33 8.48 -9.94
N ALA A 114 -3.37 7.59 -9.68
CA ALA A 114 -3.20 6.35 -10.42
C ALA A 114 -4.18 5.25 -10.00
N HIS A 115 -4.93 5.44 -8.90
CA HIS A 115 -5.72 4.40 -8.25
C HIS A 115 -4.88 3.16 -7.89
N HIS A 116 -3.65 3.41 -7.43
CA HIS A 116 -2.71 2.37 -7.03
C HIS A 116 -2.31 2.51 -5.56
N PHE A 117 -1.99 1.40 -4.92
CA PHE A 117 -1.15 1.41 -3.73
C PHE A 117 0.07 0.51 -3.94
N THR A 118 1.18 0.86 -3.31
CA THR A 118 2.39 0.03 -3.28
C THR A 118 2.53 -0.56 -1.89
N PHE A 119 2.67 -1.87 -1.82
CA PHE A 119 2.96 -2.59 -0.58
C PHE A 119 4.46 -2.94 -0.53
N HIS A 120 5.16 -2.35 0.43
CA HIS A 120 6.58 -2.60 0.69
C HIS A 120 6.69 -3.78 1.67
N VAL A 121 7.03 -4.95 1.17
CA VAL A 121 7.00 -6.19 1.97
C VAL A 121 8.22 -6.27 2.88
N GLU A 122 8.01 -6.23 4.19
CA GLU A 122 9.08 -6.34 5.20
C GLU A 122 9.22 -7.77 5.72
N GLY A 123 8.11 -8.47 5.88
CA GLY A 123 8.07 -9.87 6.31
C GLY A 123 7.00 -10.65 5.55
N ALA A 124 7.30 -11.89 5.20
CA ALA A 124 6.38 -12.77 4.49
C ALA A 124 6.66 -14.25 4.78
N LEU A 125 5.61 -15.07 4.71
CA LEU A 125 5.73 -16.53 4.73
C LEU A 125 6.50 -17.03 3.49
N VAL A 126 6.16 -16.48 2.31
CA VAL A 126 6.92 -16.72 1.07
C VAL A 126 8.16 -15.83 1.07
N ARG A 127 9.34 -16.40 1.33
CA ARG A 127 10.59 -15.65 1.50
C ARG A 127 11.01 -14.80 0.30
N THR A 128 10.62 -15.19 -0.92
CA THR A 128 10.95 -14.46 -2.15
C THR A 128 10.19 -13.14 -2.31
N LEU A 129 9.23 -12.84 -1.43
CA LEU A 129 8.52 -11.56 -1.39
C LEU A 129 9.23 -10.51 -0.52
N ILE A 130 10.09 -10.92 0.42
CA ILE A 130 10.72 -10.01 1.37
C ILE A 130 11.58 -8.98 0.61
N GLY A 131 11.36 -7.70 0.89
CA GLY A 131 12.03 -6.58 0.24
C GLY A 131 11.49 -6.19 -1.14
N LYS A 132 10.38 -6.80 -1.59
CA LYS A 132 9.72 -6.41 -2.84
C LYS A 132 8.70 -5.30 -2.63
N ASP A 133 8.56 -4.49 -3.67
CA ASP A 133 7.47 -3.55 -3.84
C ASP A 133 6.39 -4.19 -4.71
N LEU A 134 5.18 -4.28 -4.16
CA LEU A 134 4.02 -4.89 -4.77
C LEU A 134 2.99 -3.80 -5.09
N THR A 135 3.02 -3.27 -6.31
CA THR A 135 2.01 -2.31 -6.77
C THR A 135 0.69 -3.01 -7.08
N ARG A 136 -0.41 -2.41 -6.63
CA ARG A 136 -1.77 -2.95 -6.73
C ARG A 136 -2.72 -1.88 -7.21
N VAL A 137 -3.63 -2.27 -8.09
CA VAL A 137 -4.76 -1.41 -8.48
C VAL A 137 -5.87 -1.59 -7.46
N PHE A 138 -6.47 -0.49 -7.02
CA PHE A 138 -7.60 -0.53 -6.10
C PHE A 138 -8.83 0.21 -6.65
N GLU A 139 -9.98 -0.24 -6.20
CA GLU A 139 -11.28 0.40 -6.44
C GLU A 139 -12.13 0.26 -5.17
N PHE A 140 -12.80 1.33 -4.77
CA PHE A 140 -13.85 1.24 -3.76
C PHE A 140 -15.21 1.15 -4.44
N SER A 141 -15.95 0.08 -4.19
CA SER A 141 -17.29 -0.16 -4.73
C SER A 141 -18.26 -0.50 -3.62
N GLY A 142 -19.18 0.41 -3.31
CA GLY A 142 -20.07 0.27 -2.16
C GLY A 142 -19.29 0.13 -0.85
N LYS A 143 -19.40 -1.04 -0.20
CA LYS A 143 -18.68 -1.38 1.05
C LYS A 143 -17.39 -2.16 0.83
N GLN A 144 -17.03 -2.41 -0.43
CA GLN A 144 -15.90 -3.25 -0.79
C GLN A 144 -14.69 -2.42 -1.23
N LEU A 145 -13.53 -2.79 -0.71
CA LEU A 145 -12.24 -2.48 -1.30
C LEU A 145 -11.85 -3.63 -2.22
N ILE A 146 -11.81 -3.36 -3.52
CA ILE A 146 -11.43 -4.32 -4.54
C ILE A 146 -9.97 -4.07 -4.90
N VAL A 147 -9.17 -5.13 -4.90
CA VAL A 147 -7.74 -5.10 -5.19
C VAL A 147 -7.41 -6.10 -6.28
N LYS A 148 -6.51 -5.74 -7.19
CA LYS A 148 -5.92 -6.63 -8.20
C LYS A 148 -4.46 -6.30 -8.44
N ALA A 149 -3.72 -7.23 -9.04
CA ALA A 149 -2.37 -6.95 -9.51
C ALA A 149 -2.35 -5.81 -10.55
N SER A 150 -1.27 -5.06 -10.59
CA SER A 150 -1.00 -4.09 -11.67
C SER A 150 -0.40 -4.74 -12.91
N SER A 151 0.21 -5.93 -12.76
CA SER A 151 0.77 -6.68 -13.88
C SER A 151 -0.34 -7.32 -14.72
N PRO A 152 -0.28 -7.23 -16.06
CA PRO A 152 -1.23 -7.93 -16.93
C PRO A 152 -1.08 -9.45 -16.88
N ASP A 153 0.05 -9.97 -16.39
CA ASP A 153 0.35 -11.42 -16.30
C ASP A 153 -0.15 -12.05 -14.98
N GLU A 154 -0.82 -11.27 -14.13
CA GLU A 154 -1.38 -11.71 -12.86
C GLU A 154 -2.90 -11.56 -12.86
N HIS A 155 -3.59 -12.69 -12.89
CA HIS A 155 -5.03 -12.75 -13.13
C HIS A 155 -5.87 -13.01 -11.88
N TRP A 156 -5.50 -12.38 -10.76
CA TRP A 156 -6.27 -12.45 -9.52
C TRP A 156 -6.97 -11.12 -9.20
N ARG A 157 -8.12 -11.23 -8.53
CA ARG A 157 -8.88 -10.08 -7.99
C ARG A 157 -9.49 -10.49 -6.66
N VAL A 158 -9.39 -9.62 -5.67
CA VAL A 158 -9.93 -9.85 -4.33
C VAL A 158 -10.81 -8.69 -3.92
N ALA A 159 -11.90 -8.97 -3.22
CA ALA A 159 -12.66 -7.94 -2.53
C ALA A 159 -12.63 -8.15 -1.04
N TRP A 160 -12.48 -7.03 -0.35
CA TRP A 160 -12.41 -6.91 1.07
C TRP A 160 -13.58 -6.07 1.55
N GLU A 161 -14.26 -6.50 2.60
CA GLU A 161 -15.29 -5.71 3.28
C GLU A 161 -14.74 -5.17 4.58
N HIS A 162 -15.02 -3.90 4.85
CA HIS A 162 -14.67 -3.32 6.14
C HIS A 162 -15.42 -4.08 7.25
N TYR A 163 -14.74 -4.36 8.38
CA TYR A 163 -15.40 -4.89 9.58
C TYR A 163 -16.44 -3.92 10.14
#